data_AF-X1D7W7-F1
#
_entry.id   AF-X1D7W7-F1
#
_cell.length_a   1.000
_cell.length_b   1.000
_cell.length_c   1.000
_cell.angle_alpha   90.00
_cell.angle_beta   90.00
_cell.angle_gamma   90.00
#
_symmetry.space_group_name_H-M   'P 1'
#
loop_
_entity.id
_entity.type
_entity.pdbx_description
1 polymer ?
#
loop_
_entity_poly.entity_id
_entity_poly.type
_entity_poly.pdbx_seq_one_letter_code
_entity_poly.pdbx_strand_id
1 'polypeptide(L)'
;MNKRALIEKAIKGEEVDKIPWTIYRSLLPWGEKEFEFRTDGLALIYEGFPVCNSQLPDIEIIDKTEYFFGNSQKRNVINRQFSTPLGKVDIIYEHPIDSSPQLSDIPSRFGTSDVMQRELSWITKFPFENETDYERLEFIYDNIRYVPIDEEFIMTDRIVGDEGLVMLNGGRYL
;
A
#
# COMPACT_ATOMS: atom_id res chain seq x y z
N MET A 1 30.70 -6.17 0.54
CA MET A 1 30.31 -5.04 -0.33
C MET A 1 29.17 -4.32 0.35
N ASN A 2 29.21 -3.00 0.49
CA ASN A 2 28.06 -2.26 1.03
C ASN A 2 27.01 -2.17 -0.09
N LYS A 3 25.95 -2.99 0.01
CA LYS A 3 24.94 -3.11 -1.04
C LYS A 3 24.01 -1.89 -1.02
N ARG A 4 23.66 -1.40 0.16
CA ARG A 4 22.89 -0.16 0.37
C ARG A 4 23.52 1.01 -0.38
N ALA A 5 24.79 1.29 -0.13
CA ALA A 5 25.51 2.38 -0.77
C ALA A 5 25.55 2.24 -2.30
N LEU A 6 25.70 1.02 -2.83
CA LEU A 6 25.67 0.76 -4.26
C LEU A 6 24.30 1.10 -4.87
N ILE A 7 23.21 0.72 -4.20
CA ILE A 7 21.85 1.03 -4.66
C ILE A 7 21.59 2.54 -4.58
N GLU A 8 21.95 3.18 -3.47
CA GLU A 8 21.75 4.62 -3.29
C GLU A 8 22.46 5.46 -4.36
N LYS A 9 23.70 5.10 -4.70
CA LYS A 9 24.43 5.73 -5.81
C LYS A 9 23.68 5.58 -7.13
N ALA A 10 23.26 4.35 -7.45
CA ALA A 10 22.54 4.07 -8.68
C ALA A 10 21.21 4.85 -8.77
N ILE A 11 20.44 4.93 -7.69
CA ILE A 11 19.18 5.70 -7.63
C ILE A 11 19.43 7.20 -7.83
N LYS A 12 20.55 7.73 -7.30
CA LYS A 12 20.96 9.13 -7.49
C LYS A 12 21.51 9.42 -8.90
N GLY A 13 21.63 8.40 -9.75
CA GLY A 13 22.23 8.54 -11.08
C GLY A 13 23.75 8.73 -11.04
N GLU A 14 24.40 8.39 -9.93
CA GLU A 14 25.85 8.42 -9.81
C GLU A 14 26.50 7.24 -10.57
N GLU A 15 27.76 7.39 -10.94
CA GLU A 15 28.52 6.32 -11.58
C GLU A 15 28.76 5.17 -10.59
N VAL A 16 28.50 3.94 -11.05
CA VAL A 16 28.68 2.71 -10.28
C VAL A 16 29.49 1.70 -11.08
N ASP A 17 30.45 1.04 -10.42
CA ASP A 17 31.30 0.03 -11.04
C ASP A 17 30.55 -1.29 -11.33
N LYS A 18 29.35 -1.44 -10.76
CA LYS A 18 28.48 -2.61 -10.92
C LYS A 18 27.02 -2.22 -10.82
N ILE A 19 26.17 -2.81 -11.65
CA ILE A 19 24.71 -2.67 -11.54
C ILE A 19 24.24 -3.33 -10.23
N PRO A 20 23.49 -2.63 -9.36
CA PRO A 20 22.93 -3.25 -8.16
C PRO A 20 22.04 -4.44 -8.51
N TRP A 21 22.25 -5.58 -7.85
CA TRP A 21 21.38 -6.74 -7.96
C TRP A 21 20.41 -6.76 -6.78
N THR A 22 19.13 -6.53 -7.06
CA THR A 22 18.09 -6.35 -6.04
C THR A 22 16.88 -7.24 -6.31
N ILE A 23 16.19 -7.67 -5.25
CA ILE A 23 14.86 -8.32 -5.35
C ILE A 23 13.98 -7.89 -4.18
N TYR A 24 12.66 -7.85 -4.38
CA TYR A 24 11.71 -7.72 -3.28
C TYR A 24 11.77 -8.94 -2.37
N ARG A 25 11.75 -8.68 -1.06
CA ARG A 25 11.83 -9.72 -0.03
C ARG A 25 10.75 -10.79 -0.21
N SER A 26 9.55 -10.40 -0.62
CA SER A 26 8.42 -11.31 -0.81
C SER A 26 8.59 -12.31 -1.96
N LEU A 27 9.52 -12.08 -2.89
CA LEU A 27 9.64 -12.88 -4.11
C LEU A 27 10.66 -14.02 -4.01
N LEU A 28 11.43 -14.09 -2.92
CA LEU A 28 12.48 -15.08 -2.74
C LEU A 28 12.12 -16.03 -1.58
N PRO A 29 12.05 -17.35 -1.81
CA PRO A 29 11.87 -18.30 -0.73
C PRO A 29 13.09 -18.32 0.19
N TRP A 30 12.85 -18.41 1.49
CA TRP A 30 13.90 -18.46 2.49
C TRP A 30 14.66 -19.79 2.43
N GLY A 31 15.99 -19.73 2.58
CA GLY A 31 16.82 -20.93 2.69
C GLY A 31 18.23 -20.73 2.15
N GLU A 32 18.92 -21.85 1.95
CA GLU A 32 20.33 -21.87 1.53
C GLU A 32 20.57 -21.10 0.23
N LYS A 33 19.67 -21.23 -0.75
CA LYS A 33 19.82 -20.54 -2.04
C LYS A 33 19.67 -19.02 -1.95
N GLU A 34 18.78 -18.56 -1.09
CA GLU A 34 18.63 -17.13 -0.80
C GLU A 34 19.90 -16.59 -0.13
N PHE A 35 20.43 -17.33 0.84
CA PHE A 35 21.67 -16.97 1.52
C PHE A 35 22.87 -16.92 0.56
N GLU A 36 23.00 -17.89 -0.34
CA GLU A 36 24.01 -17.88 -1.41
C GLU A 36 23.90 -16.62 -2.26
N PHE A 37 22.71 -16.30 -2.77
CA PHE A 37 22.51 -15.11 -3.59
C PHE A 37 22.87 -13.84 -2.84
N ARG A 38 22.48 -13.72 -1.56
CA ARG A 38 22.89 -12.57 -0.73
C ARG A 38 24.40 -12.51 -0.56
N THR A 39 25.06 -13.64 -0.36
CA THR A 39 26.52 -13.69 -0.27
C THR A 39 27.18 -13.23 -1.58
N ASP A 40 26.60 -13.58 -2.72
CA ASP A 40 27.06 -13.19 -4.06
C ASP A 40 26.74 -11.73 -4.45
N GLY A 41 26.02 -11.01 -3.59
CA GLY A 41 25.76 -9.59 -3.73
C GLY A 41 24.30 -9.21 -4.01
N LEU A 42 23.36 -10.15 -3.95
CA LEU A 42 21.93 -9.83 -3.96
C LEU A 42 21.59 -8.99 -2.72
N ALA A 43 20.92 -7.87 -2.95
CA ALA A 43 20.35 -7.04 -1.91
C ALA A 43 18.84 -7.24 -1.84
N LEU A 44 18.30 -7.27 -0.62
CA LEU A 44 16.86 -7.38 -0.41
C LEU A 44 16.25 -5.99 -0.30
N ILE A 45 15.14 -5.79 -1.01
CA ILE A 45 14.27 -4.63 -0.84
C ILE A 45 13.14 -5.07 0.08
N TYR A 46 12.97 -4.37 1.20
CA TYR A 46 11.93 -4.61 2.19
C TYR A 46 10.78 -3.65 1.95
N GLU A 47 9.73 -4.14 1.29
CA GLU A 47 8.55 -3.35 0.92
C GLU A 47 7.45 -3.32 2.00
N GLY A 48 6.57 -2.32 1.91
CA GLY A 48 5.29 -2.32 2.63
C GLY A 48 5.32 -1.71 4.03
N PHE A 49 6.31 -0.87 4.36
CA PHE A 49 6.42 -0.23 5.67
C PHE A 49 5.65 1.10 5.69
N PRO A 50 4.46 1.18 6.31
CA PRO A 50 3.75 2.44 6.42
C PRO A 50 4.52 3.36 7.38
N VAL A 51 4.81 4.59 6.94
CA VAL A 51 5.50 5.60 7.78
C VAL A 51 4.53 6.64 8.34
N CYS A 52 3.30 6.65 7.85
CA CYS A 52 2.23 7.50 8.37
C CYS A 52 0.86 6.79 8.28
N ASN A 53 -0.06 7.21 9.13
CA ASN A 53 -1.49 6.94 8.98
C ASN A 53 -2.15 8.21 8.44
N SER A 54 -3.13 8.03 7.54
CA SER A 54 -4.01 9.12 7.12
C SER A 54 -5.27 9.09 7.97
N GLN A 55 -5.63 10.23 8.55
CA GLN A 55 -6.86 10.43 9.31
C GLN A 55 -7.72 11.49 8.64
N LEU A 56 -9.04 11.34 8.77
CA LEU A 56 -10.06 12.28 8.26
C LEU A 56 -10.98 12.69 9.42
N PRO A 57 -10.49 13.52 10.38
CA PRO A 57 -11.16 13.74 11.66
C PRO A 57 -12.57 14.35 11.55
N ASP A 58 -12.85 15.13 10.50
CA ASP A 58 -14.13 15.82 10.32
C ASP A 58 -15.05 15.11 9.31
N ILE A 59 -14.76 13.85 8.99
CA ILE A 59 -15.47 13.11 7.93
C ILE A 59 -15.86 11.74 8.49
N GLU A 60 -17.16 11.45 8.40
CA GLU A 60 -17.66 10.12 8.71
C GLU A 60 -17.57 9.25 7.45
N ILE A 61 -16.89 8.10 7.57
CA ILE A 61 -16.76 7.12 6.49
C ILE A 61 -17.65 5.93 6.83
N ILE A 62 -18.55 5.60 5.89
CA ILE A 62 -19.45 4.46 6.02
C ILE A 62 -19.16 3.49 4.87
N ASP A 63 -18.61 2.33 5.22
CA ASP A 63 -18.42 1.22 4.29
C ASP A 63 -19.61 0.26 4.38
N LYS A 64 -20.28 0.05 3.23
CA LYS A 64 -21.31 -0.97 3.07
C LYS A 64 -20.84 -2.01 2.06
N THR A 65 -20.71 -3.25 2.50
CA THR A 65 -20.36 -4.38 1.64
C THR A 65 -21.62 -5.15 1.26
N GLU A 66 -21.86 -5.28 -0.04
CA GLU A 66 -22.96 -6.06 -0.60
C GLU A 66 -22.40 -7.21 -1.46
N TYR A 67 -22.98 -8.40 -1.30
CA TYR A 67 -22.56 -9.60 -2.03
C TYR A 67 -23.58 -9.92 -3.13
N PHE A 68 -23.14 -9.89 -4.39
CA PHE A 68 -24.01 -10.22 -5.53
C PHE A 68 -23.77 -11.66 -5.98
N PHE A 69 -24.72 -12.55 -5.63
CA PHE A 69 -24.75 -13.94 -6.07
C PHE A 69 -25.77 -14.09 -7.22
N GLY A 70 -25.34 -14.38 -8.46
CA GLY A 70 -26.32 -14.61 -9.53
C GLY A 70 -25.83 -14.71 -10.97
N ASN A 71 -24.56 -14.41 -11.26
CA ASN A 71 -23.98 -14.50 -12.59
C ASN A 71 -22.62 -15.24 -12.55
N SER A 72 -22.15 -15.70 -13.72
CA SER A 72 -20.94 -16.52 -13.91
C SER A 72 -19.64 -15.92 -13.37
N GLN A 73 -19.68 -14.69 -12.85
CA GLN A 73 -18.50 -13.93 -12.42
C GLN A 73 -18.44 -13.58 -10.93
N LYS A 74 -19.42 -13.98 -10.10
CA LYS A 74 -19.47 -13.84 -8.62
C LYS A 74 -18.64 -12.65 -8.06
N ARG A 75 -19.27 -11.51 -7.76
CA ARG A 75 -18.57 -10.27 -7.38
C ARG A 75 -18.97 -9.76 -5.99
N ASN A 76 -18.00 -9.19 -5.27
CA ASN A 76 -18.21 -8.41 -4.05
C ASN A 76 -18.26 -6.93 -4.41
N VAL A 77 -19.26 -6.19 -3.94
CA VAL A 77 -19.37 -4.73 -4.16
C VAL A 77 -19.17 -4.02 -2.83
N ILE A 78 -18.29 -3.02 -2.81
CA ILE A 78 -18.07 -2.15 -1.65
C ILE A 78 -18.50 -0.75 -2.04
N ASN A 79 -19.53 -0.23 -1.37
CA ASN A 79 -19.94 1.16 -1.46
C ASN A 79 -19.39 1.91 -0.24
N ARG A 80 -18.45 2.82 -0.48
CA ARG A 80 -17.88 3.71 0.53
C ARG A 80 -18.49 5.10 0.38
N GLN A 81 -19.21 5.54 1.41
CA GLN A 81 -19.76 6.89 1.51
C GLN A 81 -18.90 7.75 2.42
N PHE A 82 -18.54 8.93 1.95
CA PHE A 82 -17.93 9.98 2.75
C PHE A 82 -19.00 11.01 3.09
N SER A 83 -19.22 11.25 4.38
CA SER A 83 -20.14 12.27 4.88
C SER A 83 -19.32 13.43 5.44
N THR A 84 -19.43 14.57 4.78
CA THR A 84 -18.74 15.83 5.12
C THR A 84 -19.77 16.88 5.56
N PRO A 85 -19.35 17.99 6.20
CA PRO A 85 -20.22 19.14 6.43
C PRO A 85 -20.82 19.76 5.15
N LEU A 86 -20.19 19.56 3.99
CA LEU A 86 -20.61 20.08 2.69
C LEU A 86 -21.52 19.11 1.91
N GLY A 87 -21.81 17.94 2.49
CA GLY A 87 -22.63 16.90 1.87
C GLY A 87 -21.90 15.58 1.74
N LYS A 88 -22.43 14.71 0.89
CA LYS A 88 -22.01 13.31 0.77
C LYS A 88 -21.48 13.02 -0.63
N VAL A 89 -20.48 12.15 -0.70
CA VAL A 89 -19.98 11.56 -1.95
C VAL A 89 -19.77 10.06 -1.75
N ASP A 90 -19.93 9.28 -2.81
CA ASP A 90 -19.80 7.82 -2.76
C ASP A 90 -18.80 7.33 -3.80
N ILE A 91 -18.03 6.31 -3.45
CA ILE A 91 -17.20 5.54 -4.39
C ILE A 91 -17.62 4.07 -4.32
N ILE A 92 -17.79 3.43 -5.48
CA ILE A 92 -18.13 2.01 -5.56
C ILE A 92 -16.97 1.24 -6.18
N TYR A 93 -16.54 0.23 -5.43
CA TYR A 93 -15.59 -0.78 -5.86
C TYR A 93 -16.33 -2.08 -6.14
N GLU A 94 -15.86 -2.86 -7.11
CA GLU A 94 -16.17 -4.29 -7.11
C GLU A 94 -14.91 -5.15 -7.26
N HIS A 95 -14.99 -6.33 -6.65
CA HIS A 95 -13.93 -7.32 -6.56
C HIS A 95 -14.46 -8.67 -7.03
N PRO A 96 -13.61 -9.51 -7.65
CA PRO A 96 -13.90 -10.94 -7.74
C PRO A 96 -14.19 -11.55 -6.35
N ILE A 97 -15.11 -12.52 -6.25
CA ILE A 97 -15.50 -13.12 -4.96
C ILE A 97 -14.32 -13.77 -4.22
N ASP A 98 -13.37 -14.34 -4.97
CA ASP A 98 -12.20 -15.03 -4.42
C ASP A 98 -11.09 -14.06 -3.96
N SER A 99 -11.27 -12.75 -4.20
CA SER A 99 -10.41 -11.67 -3.69
C SER A 99 -10.99 -10.97 -2.45
N SER A 100 -11.93 -11.61 -1.75
CA SER A 100 -12.46 -11.12 -0.49
C SER A 100 -11.31 -10.85 0.49
N PRO A 101 -11.19 -9.66 1.09
CA PRO A 101 -10.25 -9.46 2.16
C PRO A 101 -10.68 -10.33 3.33
N GLN A 102 -9.96 -11.42 3.59
CA GLN A 102 -10.12 -12.09 4.86
C GLN A 102 -9.37 -11.27 5.90
N LEU A 103 -10.03 -11.06 7.04
CA LEU A 103 -9.38 -10.54 8.26
C LEU A 103 -8.16 -11.39 8.69
N SER A 104 -8.05 -12.60 8.13
CA SER A 104 -6.98 -13.60 8.33
C SER A 104 -5.96 -13.69 7.18
N ASP A 105 -6.09 -12.89 6.11
CA ASP A 105 -5.10 -12.93 5.04
C ASP A 105 -3.78 -12.40 5.59
N ILE A 106 -2.77 -13.26 5.66
CA ILE A 106 -1.44 -12.97 6.21
C ILE A 106 -0.86 -11.61 5.73
N PRO A 107 -1.09 -11.13 4.49
CA PRO A 107 -0.71 -9.78 4.05
C PRO A 107 -1.36 -8.62 4.82
N SER A 108 -2.57 -8.80 5.37
CA SER A 108 -3.24 -7.80 6.21
C SER A 108 -2.58 -7.61 7.59
N ARG A 109 -1.85 -8.62 8.08
CA ARG A 109 -1.04 -8.52 9.29
C ARG A 109 0.33 -7.87 9.09
N PHE A 110 0.83 -7.76 7.85
CA PHE A 110 2.21 -7.32 7.56
C PHE A 110 2.29 -6.17 6.53
N GLY A 111 1.46 -5.13 6.70
CA GLY A 111 1.70 -3.85 6.01
C GLY A 111 1.05 -3.68 4.63
N THR A 112 0.52 -4.72 3.97
CA THR A 112 0.18 -4.68 2.53
C THR A 112 -1.31 -4.69 2.15
N SER A 113 -2.26 -4.74 3.11
CA SER A 113 -3.68 -4.96 2.77
C SER A 113 -4.34 -3.87 1.91
N ASP A 114 -4.03 -2.58 2.08
CA ASP A 114 -4.70 -1.53 1.29
C ASP A 114 -4.21 -1.47 -0.15
N VAL A 115 -2.93 -1.78 -0.39
CA VAL A 115 -2.31 -1.69 -1.72
C VAL A 115 -2.79 -2.86 -2.60
N MET A 116 -2.78 -4.08 -2.06
CA MET A 116 -3.22 -5.27 -2.80
C MET A 116 -4.74 -5.31 -3.02
N GLN A 117 -5.55 -4.77 -2.08
CA GLN A 117 -7.01 -4.70 -2.28
C GLN A 117 -7.40 -3.72 -3.39
N ARG A 118 -6.71 -2.57 -3.48
CA ARG A 118 -6.93 -1.61 -4.56
C ARG A 118 -6.56 -2.16 -5.93
N GLU A 119 -5.46 -2.92 -6.02
CA GLU A 119 -4.98 -3.55 -7.25
C GLU A 119 -5.94 -4.61 -7.82
N LEU A 120 -6.78 -5.22 -6.98
CA LEU A 120 -7.79 -6.21 -7.38
C LEU A 120 -9.22 -5.64 -7.48
N SER A 121 -9.37 -4.34 -7.23
CA SER A 121 -10.66 -3.64 -7.28
C SER A 121 -10.81 -2.86 -8.58
N TRP A 122 -11.98 -2.93 -9.22
CA TRP A 122 -12.35 -1.96 -10.25
C TRP A 122 -13.25 -0.88 -9.62
N ILE A 123 -12.98 0.39 -9.92
CA ILE A 123 -13.88 1.48 -9.55
C ILE A 123 -15.00 1.50 -10.61
N THR A 124 -16.24 1.29 -10.18
CA THR A 124 -17.43 1.35 -11.06
C THR A 124 -18.24 2.61 -10.88
N LYS A 125 -18.05 3.33 -9.77
CA LYS A 125 -18.59 4.67 -9.55
C LYS A 125 -17.52 5.56 -8.93
N PHE A 126 -17.25 6.71 -9.55
CA PHE A 126 -16.37 7.74 -9.01
C PHE A 126 -17.15 8.71 -8.12
N PRO A 127 -16.49 9.31 -7.11
CA PRO A 127 -17.13 10.25 -6.18
C PRO A 127 -17.37 11.65 -6.77
N PHE A 128 -16.87 11.92 -7.98
CA PHE A 128 -17.16 13.14 -8.73
C PHE A 128 -18.20 12.84 -9.81
N GLU A 129 -19.43 13.31 -9.62
CA GLU A 129 -20.52 13.19 -10.60
C GLU A 129 -20.84 14.54 -11.25
N ASN A 130 -20.68 15.63 -10.51
CA ASN A 130 -20.94 16.99 -10.98
C ASN A 130 -20.06 18.02 -10.26
N GLU A 131 -20.12 19.27 -10.71
CA GLU A 131 -19.30 20.38 -10.19
C GLU A 131 -19.48 20.62 -8.68
N THR A 132 -20.66 20.34 -8.10
CA THR A 132 -20.88 20.52 -6.65
C THR A 132 -20.12 19.51 -5.80
N ASP A 133 -19.64 18.41 -6.40
CA ASP A 133 -18.80 17.43 -5.70
C ASP A 133 -17.36 17.92 -5.52
N TYR A 134 -16.94 18.93 -6.30
CA TYR A 134 -15.57 19.47 -6.22
C TYR A 134 -15.27 19.99 -4.81
N GLU A 135 -16.13 20.86 -4.27
CA GLU A 135 -15.94 21.43 -2.93
C GLU A 135 -15.95 20.35 -1.84
N ARG A 136 -16.74 19.27 -2.02
CA ARG A 136 -16.78 18.14 -1.09
C ARG A 136 -15.48 17.34 -1.12
N LEU A 137 -14.94 17.09 -2.31
CA LEU A 137 -13.69 16.35 -2.50
C LEU A 137 -12.47 17.17 -2.07
N GLU A 138 -12.47 18.46 -2.33
CA GLU A 138 -11.46 19.40 -1.83
C GLU A 138 -11.48 19.43 -0.30
N PHE A 139 -12.66 19.51 0.33
CA PHE A 139 -12.78 19.40 1.78
C PHE A 139 -12.20 18.07 2.29
N ILE A 140 -12.49 16.95 1.64
CA ILE A 140 -11.92 15.65 2.02
C ILE A 140 -10.39 15.69 1.96
N TYR A 141 -9.83 16.22 0.88
CA TYR A 141 -8.38 16.33 0.69
C TYR A 141 -7.73 17.23 1.76
N ASP A 142 -8.29 18.41 2.00
CA ASP A 142 -7.79 19.38 2.97
C ASP A 142 -7.93 18.89 4.42
N ASN A 143 -8.82 17.93 4.67
CA ASN A 143 -9.01 17.32 5.98
C ASN A 143 -8.05 16.15 6.25
N ILE A 144 -7.27 15.70 5.26
CA ILE A 144 -6.29 14.62 5.49
C ILE A 144 -5.26 15.10 6.52
N ARG A 145 -5.08 14.30 7.57
CA ARG A 145 -4.05 14.48 8.60
C ARG A 145 -3.13 13.27 8.60
N TYR A 146 -1.84 13.51 8.37
CA TYR A 146 -0.83 12.47 8.41
C TYR A 146 -0.24 12.37 9.81
N VAL A 147 -0.40 11.21 10.44
CA VAL A 147 0.18 10.90 11.75
C VAL A 147 1.36 9.95 11.56
N PRO A 148 2.60 10.33 11.90
CA PRO A 148 3.76 9.46 11.75
C PRO A 148 3.62 8.16 12.56
N ILE A 149 4.00 7.04 11.95
CA ILE A 149 4.08 5.70 12.56
C ILE A 149 5.33 4.96 12.08
N ASP A 150 6.46 5.67 12.03
CA ASP A 150 7.70 5.22 11.42
C ASP A 150 8.59 4.33 12.32
N GLU A 151 8.13 3.98 13.52
CA GLU A 151 8.91 3.16 14.47
C GLU A 151 9.34 1.81 13.86
N GLU A 152 8.40 1.10 13.22
CA GLU A 152 8.69 -0.19 12.57
C GLU A 152 9.62 -0.03 11.36
N PHE A 153 9.44 1.05 10.60
CA PHE A 153 10.32 1.39 9.49
C PHE A 153 11.75 1.64 9.98
N ILE A 154 11.93 2.48 10.99
CA ILE A 154 13.23 2.81 11.57
C ILE A 154 13.89 1.56 12.15
N MET A 155 13.13 0.73 12.87
CA MET A 155 13.65 -0.52 13.42
C MET A 155 14.11 -1.47 12.32
N THR A 156 13.30 -1.64 11.27
CA THR A 156 13.65 -2.51 10.15
C THR A 156 14.84 -1.98 9.37
N ASP A 157 14.91 -0.67 9.11
CA ASP A 157 16.03 -0.07 8.37
C ASP A 157 17.38 -0.28 9.08
N ARG A 158 17.36 -0.24 10.42
CA ARG A 158 18.52 -0.58 11.26
C ARG A 158 18.91 -2.05 11.16
N ILE A 159 17.94 -2.96 11.12
CA ILE A 159 18.20 -4.41 11.01
C ILE A 159 18.74 -4.77 9.62
N VAL A 160 18.18 -4.16 8.57
CA VAL A 160 18.62 -4.38 7.19
C VAL A 160 20.03 -3.85 6.96
N GLY A 161 20.34 -2.67 7.49
CA GLY A 161 21.67 -2.07 7.40
C GLY A 161 22.22 -2.06 5.97
N ASP A 162 23.46 -2.51 5.80
CA ASP A 162 24.16 -2.45 4.51
C ASP A 162 23.73 -3.54 3.51
N GLU A 163 22.85 -4.46 3.90
CA GLU A 163 22.45 -5.62 3.11
C GLU A 163 21.28 -5.34 2.14
N GLY A 164 20.68 -4.17 2.21
CA GLY A 164 19.48 -3.84 1.44
C GLY A 164 18.93 -2.45 1.68
N LEU A 165 17.66 -2.26 1.30
CA LEU A 165 16.89 -1.04 1.53
C LEU A 165 15.51 -1.38 2.07
N VAL A 166 14.98 -0.47 2.88
CA VAL A 166 13.56 -0.47 3.28
C VAL A 166 12.83 0.55 2.43
N MET A 167 11.81 0.10 1.72
CA MET A 167 10.96 0.96 0.91
C MET A 167 9.80 1.45 1.75
N LEU A 168 9.76 2.76 1.97
CA LEU A 168 8.66 3.43 2.65
C LEU A 168 7.37 3.35 1.82
N ASN A 169 6.26 3.23 2.52
CA ASN A 169 4.92 3.37 1.98
C ASN A 169 4.25 4.58 2.65
N GLY A 170 3.67 5.48 1.85
CA GLY A 170 3.02 6.73 2.28
C GLY A 170 1.73 6.57 3.09
N GLY A 171 1.44 5.36 3.57
CA GLY A 171 0.53 5.13 4.68
C GLY A 171 -0.72 4.31 4.40
N ARG A 172 -1.38 3.92 5.48
CA ARG A 172 -2.69 3.26 5.51
C ARG A 172 -3.79 4.31 5.69
N TYR A 173 -4.95 4.11 5.08
CA TYR A 173 -6.15 4.89 5.42
C TYR A 173 -6.79 4.24 6.65
N LEU A 174 -7.01 5.01 7.71
CA LEU A 174 -7.79 4.58 8.87
C LEU A 174 -9.21 5.15 8.79
#